data_AF-A0A4R5KB68-F1
#
_entry.id   AF-A0A4R5KB68-F1
#
_cell.length_a   1.000
_cell.length_b   1.000
_cell.length_c   1.000
_cell.angle_alpha   90.00
_cell.angle_beta   90.00
_cell.angle_gamma   90.00
#
_symmetry.space_group_name_H-M   'P 1'
#
loop_
_entity.id
_entity.type
_entity.pdbx_description
1 polymer ?
#
loop_
_entity_poly.entity_id
_entity_poly.type
_entity_poly.pdbx_seq_one_letter_code
_entity_poly.pdbx_strand_id
1 'polypeptide(L)'
;MSTTNARMHRFMLSTLLRQPVLDSKDNQIGVMADVIVRLQDAAYPVLAGIVIDLGDNQIFVTFEDVAGIEADRVRLRTAKLDLRPFSRREGEVLLKEDVLGHRLIDTERTIMVKAYDVELTQDGGSWEATGLDVHKPRWFRTERTHKPHALRDWNQFLPLIGHKDSSKVRSGFARFSKMKPAQIADLIEDSSDKEQHELLAQVHNDPELEADVFEELDDDRQSRILKGLTDAQVADVLARMRADDAADAVMDLPQERRTTILALLPASQNTKVMALLGYHDATAGGLMGTDYVAVPSTATVAEGINAVRAATAHQPEALTTIYTLHPDGTLAAAIGLVKALQSDPEKPLSDVADPEPVSAQPGDDIIDVTTTMADFNLLTLPVIDAERRILGVITVDDALEAAIPSDWARREHNHSAPGSSHTEPTSESSR
;
A
#
# COMPACT_ATOMS: atom_id res chain seq x y z
N MET A 1 38.27 30.02 -16.36
CA MET A 1 36.92 29.79 -16.88
C MET A 1 35.98 29.71 -15.68
N SER A 2 35.29 30.81 -15.37
CA SER A 2 34.36 30.89 -14.25
C SER A 2 33.11 30.09 -14.56
N THR A 3 32.84 29.08 -13.75
CA THR A 3 31.50 28.52 -13.57
C THR A 3 30.62 29.61 -12.96
N THR A 4 29.74 30.20 -13.76
CA THR A 4 28.66 31.07 -13.29
C THR A 4 27.77 30.24 -12.38
N ASN A 5 27.83 30.46 -11.06
CA ASN A 5 26.82 29.98 -10.12
C ASN A 5 25.48 30.58 -10.54
N ALA A 6 24.65 29.83 -11.27
CA ALA A 6 23.26 30.17 -11.47
C ALA A 6 22.60 30.25 -10.09
N ARG A 7 22.03 31.41 -9.77
CA ARG A 7 21.35 31.62 -8.49
C ARG A 7 20.03 30.84 -8.55
N MET A 8 19.97 29.66 -7.94
CA MET A 8 18.72 28.93 -7.78
C MET A 8 17.77 29.77 -6.93
N HIS A 9 16.65 30.19 -7.52
CA HIS A 9 15.57 30.83 -6.79
C HIS A 9 14.65 29.76 -6.21
N ARG A 10 14.28 29.91 -4.94
CA ARG A 10 13.35 29.01 -4.27
C ARG A 10 12.31 29.81 -3.50
N PHE A 11 11.06 29.39 -3.60
CA PHE A 11 9.95 29.99 -2.87
C PHE A 11 9.05 28.90 -2.30
N MET A 12 8.50 29.17 -1.13
CA MET A 12 7.38 28.39 -0.62
C MET A 12 6.09 28.91 -1.22
N LEU A 13 5.21 28.03 -1.69
CA LEU A 13 3.93 28.40 -2.27
C LEU A 13 3.16 29.35 -1.35
N SER A 14 3.10 29.05 -0.05
CA SER A 14 2.38 29.88 0.93
C SER A 14 2.84 31.34 0.96
N THR A 15 4.11 31.62 0.64
CA THR A 15 4.67 32.98 0.62
C THR A 15 4.26 33.77 -0.62
N LEU A 16 3.93 33.09 -1.71
CA LEU A 16 3.52 33.69 -2.98
C LEU A 16 2.01 33.95 -3.04
N LEU A 17 1.22 33.13 -2.36
CA LEU A 17 -0.23 33.31 -2.30
C LEU A 17 -0.59 34.68 -1.75
N ARG A 18 -1.59 35.33 -2.37
CA ARG A 18 -2.07 36.68 -2.09
C ARG A 18 -1.07 37.81 -2.34
N GLN A 19 0.12 37.54 -2.88
CA GLN A 19 1.04 38.59 -3.31
C GLN A 19 0.48 39.33 -4.53
N PRO A 20 0.75 40.64 -4.67
CA PRO A 20 0.32 41.43 -5.81
C PRO A 20 0.96 40.94 -7.12
N VAL A 21 0.15 40.84 -8.17
CA VAL A 21 0.61 40.56 -9.54
C VAL A 21 0.63 41.85 -10.34
N LEU A 22 1.80 42.21 -10.87
CA LEU A 22 2.04 43.46 -11.59
C LEU A 22 2.24 43.21 -13.09
N ASP A 23 1.75 44.13 -13.93
CA ASP A 23 2.01 44.10 -15.37
C ASP A 23 3.43 44.59 -15.71
N SER A 24 3.77 44.61 -16.99
CA SER A 24 5.08 45.10 -17.46
C SER A 24 5.31 46.61 -17.29
N LYS A 25 4.32 47.35 -16.78
CA LYS A 25 4.37 48.77 -16.45
C LYS A 25 4.26 49.01 -14.94
N ASP A 26 4.45 47.96 -14.12
CA ASP A 26 4.32 47.96 -12.66
C ASP A 26 2.90 48.33 -12.14
N ASN A 27 1.85 48.22 -12.95
CA ASN A 27 0.47 48.36 -12.48
C ASN A 27 0.00 47.06 -11.83
N GLN A 28 -0.66 47.15 -10.68
CA GLN A 28 -1.26 45.99 -10.05
C GLN A 28 -2.51 45.53 -10.81
N ILE A 29 -2.50 44.28 -11.25
CA ILE A 29 -3.61 43.63 -11.95
C ILE A 29 -4.56 42.97 -10.94
N GLY A 30 -3.99 42.28 -9.95
CA GLY A 30 -4.73 41.46 -8.99
C GLY A 30 -3.78 40.85 -7.97
N VAL A 31 -4.18 39.71 -7.39
CA VAL A 31 -3.35 38.94 -6.45
C VAL A 31 -3.22 37.49 -6.87
N MET A 32 -2.11 36.84 -6.50
CA MET A 32 -1.90 35.43 -6.80
C MET A 32 -2.88 34.56 -5.99
N ALA A 33 -3.71 33.81 -6.71
CA ALA A 33 -4.71 32.94 -6.13
C ALA A 33 -4.21 31.50 -5.97
N ASP A 34 -3.49 31.00 -6.98
CA ASP A 34 -2.98 29.64 -7.09
C ASP A 34 -1.82 29.52 -8.11
N VAL A 35 -1.13 28.39 -8.11
CA VAL A 35 -0.10 27.99 -9.07
C VAL A 35 -0.51 26.66 -9.70
N ILE A 36 -0.48 26.59 -11.03
CA ILE A 36 -0.83 25.39 -11.78
C ILE A 36 0.44 24.66 -12.20
N VAL A 37 0.51 23.37 -11.91
CA VAL A 37 1.55 22.46 -12.42
C VAL A 37 0.97 21.42 -13.36
N ARG A 38 1.82 20.89 -14.23
CA ARG A 38 1.56 19.66 -14.98
C ARG A 38 2.40 18.55 -14.42
N LEU A 39 1.75 17.49 -13.96
CA LEU A 39 2.42 16.30 -13.50
C LEU A 39 3.12 15.61 -14.68
N GLN A 40 4.32 15.10 -14.46
CA GLN A 40 5.13 14.38 -15.43
C GLN A 40 5.62 13.07 -14.80
N ASP A 41 5.78 12.03 -15.61
CA ASP A 41 6.33 10.76 -15.13
C ASP A 41 7.81 10.92 -14.80
N ALA A 42 8.20 10.52 -13.59
CA ALA A 42 9.59 10.48 -13.12
C ALA A 42 10.38 11.80 -13.21
N ALA A 43 9.69 12.95 -13.24
CA ALA A 43 10.28 14.29 -13.22
C ALA A 43 9.47 15.22 -12.31
N TYR A 44 10.09 16.31 -11.87
CA TYR A 44 9.39 17.32 -11.08
C TYR A 44 8.27 17.99 -11.91
N PRO A 45 7.09 18.25 -11.32
CA PRO A 45 6.02 18.95 -12.02
C PRO A 45 6.45 20.36 -12.40
N VAL A 46 6.37 20.65 -13.70
CA VAL A 46 6.69 21.97 -14.23
C VAL A 46 5.49 22.90 -14.06
N LEU A 47 5.74 24.14 -13.67
CA LEU A 47 4.73 25.18 -13.55
C LEU A 47 4.19 25.54 -14.93
N ALA A 48 2.90 25.30 -15.15
CA ALA A 48 2.20 25.64 -16.37
C ALA A 48 1.70 27.10 -16.37
N GLY A 49 1.43 27.65 -15.19
CA GLY A 49 0.97 29.03 -15.05
C GLY A 49 0.51 29.37 -13.65
N ILE A 50 -0.09 30.55 -13.51
CA ILE A 50 -0.62 31.07 -12.26
C ILE A 50 -2.09 31.44 -12.44
N VAL A 51 -2.86 31.33 -11.35
CA VAL A 51 -4.22 31.85 -11.27
C VAL A 51 -4.17 33.19 -10.56
N ILE A 52 -4.74 34.22 -11.18
CA ILE A 52 -4.83 35.56 -10.63
C ILE A 52 -6.28 35.83 -10.22
N ASP A 53 -6.48 36.24 -8.98
CA ASP A 53 -7.74 36.74 -8.48
C ASP A 53 -7.86 38.26 -8.76
N LEU A 54 -8.90 38.63 -9.49
CA LEU A 54 -9.24 40.01 -9.84
C LEU A 54 -10.39 40.56 -8.97
N GLY A 55 -10.81 39.83 -7.94
CA GLY A 55 -11.94 40.16 -7.06
C GLY A 55 -13.22 39.43 -7.47
N ASP A 56 -13.80 39.81 -8.63
CA ASP A 56 -15.08 39.25 -9.09
C ASP A 56 -14.92 37.99 -9.95
N ASN A 57 -13.69 37.71 -10.41
CA ASN A 57 -13.37 36.56 -11.25
C ASN A 57 -11.89 36.19 -11.13
N GLN A 58 -11.55 34.96 -11.52
CA GLN A 58 -10.19 34.48 -11.63
C GLN A 58 -9.80 34.28 -13.08
N ILE A 59 -8.54 34.59 -13.42
CA ILE A 59 -7.99 34.40 -14.76
C ILE A 59 -6.74 33.53 -14.69
N PHE A 60 -6.44 32.82 -15.77
CA PHE A 60 -5.21 32.06 -15.93
C PHE A 60 -4.18 32.83 -16.72
N VAL A 61 -2.93 32.81 -16.24
CA VAL A 61 -1.78 33.34 -16.95
C VAL A 61 -0.76 32.23 -17.13
N THR A 62 -0.36 31.99 -18.38
CA THR A 62 0.70 31.01 -18.71
C THR A 62 2.02 31.43 -18.07
N PHE A 63 2.82 30.45 -17.64
CA PHE A 63 4.09 30.73 -16.99
C PHE A 63 5.09 31.45 -17.93
N GLU A 64 4.94 31.30 -19.24
CA GLU A 64 5.72 32.04 -20.25
C GLU A 64 5.58 33.57 -20.12
N ASP A 65 4.40 34.03 -19.70
CA ASP A 65 4.11 35.45 -19.49
C ASP A 65 4.59 35.96 -18.12
N VAL A 66 5.13 35.10 -17.26
CA VAL A 66 5.72 35.49 -15.98
C VAL A 66 7.16 35.93 -16.19
N ALA A 67 7.46 37.18 -15.84
CA ALA A 67 8.78 37.78 -15.95
C ALA A 67 9.71 37.33 -14.81
N GLY A 68 9.16 37.25 -13.60
CA GLY A 68 9.87 36.84 -12.40
C GLY A 68 8.96 36.76 -11.18
N ILE A 69 9.40 35.96 -10.21
CA ILE A 69 8.77 35.81 -8.90
C ILE A 69 9.72 36.42 -7.87
N GLU A 70 9.20 37.36 -7.08
CA GLU A 70 9.90 38.04 -5.99
C GLU A 70 9.18 37.74 -4.67
N ALA A 71 9.81 38.03 -3.53
CA ALA A 71 9.25 37.68 -2.22
C ALA A 71 7.94 38.43 -1.87
N ASP A 72 7.68 39.57 -2.51
CA ASP A 72 6.55 40.46 -2.21
C ASP A 72 5.68 40.77 -3.44
N ARG A 73 5.95 40.18 -4.60
CA ARG A 73 5.23 40.43 -5.86
C ARG A 73 5.55 39.41 -6.93
N VAL A 74 4.67 39.30 -7.92
CA VAL A 74 4.94 38.58 -9.18
C VAL A 74 4.80 39.55 -10.36
N ARG A 75 5.77 39.56 -11.27
CA ARG A 75 5.78 40.45 -12.43
C ARG A 75 5.47 39.70 -13.70
N LEU A 76 4.61 40.27 -14.54
CA LEU A 76 4.30 39.76 -15.87
C LEU A 76 5.13 40.48 -16.95
N ARG A 77 5.41 39.76 -18.05
CA ARG A 77 6.10 40.31 -19.24
C ARG A 77 5.19 41.18 -20.09
N THR A 78 3.87 41.02 -19.96
CA THR A 78 2.85 41.64 -20.79
C THR A 78 1.85 42.42 -19.95
N ALA A 79 1.28 43.47 -20.57
CA ALA A 79 0.11 44.20 -20.05
C ALA A 79 -1.19 43.79 -20.77
N LYS A 80 -1.11 42.92 -21.77
CA LYS A 80 -2.28 42.34 -22.45
C LYS A 80 -2.58 40.99 -21.82
N LEU A 81 -3.76 40.87 -21.21
CA LEU A 81 -4.23 39.66 -20.55
C LEU A 81 -5.51 39.15 -21.18
N ASP A 82 -5.63 37.83 -21.21
CA ASP A 82 -6.88 37.16 -21.50
C ASP A 82 -7.74 37.15 -20.24
N LEU A 83 -8.90 37.83 -20.31
CA LEU A 83 -9.80 37.98 -19.18
C LEU A 83 -10.90 36.92 -19.13
N ARG A 84 -10.80 35.87 -19.97
CA ARG A 84 -11.71 34.74 -19.89
C ARG A 84 -11.65 34.12 -18.48
N PRO A 85 -12.81 33.79 -17.87
CA PRO A 85 -12.83 33.08 -16.60
C PRO A 85 -11.95 31.84 -16.64
N PHE A 86 -11.21 31.62 -15.56
CA PHE A 86 -10.38 30.44 -15.42
C PHE A 86 -11.25 29.18 -15.50
N SER A 87 -10.84 28.26 -16.36
CA SER A 87 -11.29 26.88 -16.34
C SER A 87 -10.09 25.95 -16.35
N ARG A 88 -10.03 25.04 -15.36
CA ARG A 88 -9.00 24.01 -15.24
C ARG A 88 -8.99 23.11 -16.47
N ARG A 89 -7.81 22.72 -16.96
CA ARG A 89 -7.68 21.74 -18.05
C ARG A 89 -7.39 20.35 -17.50
N GLU A 90 -7.65 19.32 -18.30
CA GLU A 90 -7.34 17.93 -17.94
C GLU A 90 -5.83 17.76 -17.69
N GLY A 91 -5.47 17.09 -16.59
CA GLY A 91 -4.08 16.84 -16.18
C GLY A 91 -3.37 18.02 -15.49
N GLU A 92 -4.04 19.16 -15.33
CA GLU A 92 -3.54 20.28 -14.54
C GLU A 92 -3.89 20.10 -13.05
N VAL A 93 -2.94 20.45 -12.19
CA VAL A 93 -3.06 20.39 -10.73
C VAL A 93 -2.83 21.79 -10.17
N LEU A 94 -3.74 22.25 -9.31
CA LEU A 94 -3.64 23.52 -8.61
C LEU A 94 -2.96 23.26 -7.27
N LEU A 95 -1.76 23.79 -7.07
CA LEU A 95 -0.96 23.44 -5.89
C LEU A 95 -1.61 23.89 -4.58
N LYS A 96 -2.35 25.00 -4.56
CA LYS A 96 -3.06 25.42 -3.34
C LYS A 96 -4.36 24.66 -3.17
N GLU A 97 -5.17 24.52 -4.22
CA GLU A 97 -6.47 23.85 -4.12
C GLU A 97 -6.36 22.33 -3.92
N ASP A 98 -5.40 21.67 -4.58
CA ASP A 98 -5.34 20.21 -4.67
C ASP A 98 -4.23 19.57 -3.80
N VAL A 99 -3.23 20.35 -3.36
CA VAL A 99 -2.06 19.82 -2.65
C VAL A 99 -1.91 20.45 -1.26
N LEU A 100 -1.89 21.78 -1.19
CA LEU A 100 -1.69 22.50 0.06
C LEU A 100 -2.82 22.22 1.06
N GLY A 101 -2.47 21.68 2.22
CA GLY A 101 -3.42 21.32 3.26
C GLY A 101 -4.07 19.94 3.06
N HIS A 102 -3.80 19.25 1.96
CA HIS A 102 -4.30 17.91 1.67
C HIS A 102 -3.35 16.82 2.16
N ARG A 103 -3.88 15.61 2.36
CA ARG A 103 -3.07 14.42 2.64
C ARG A 103 -2.56 13.83 1.33
N LEU A 104 -1.33 13.35 1.38
CA LEU A 104 -0.60 12.72 0.31
C LEU A 104 0.01 11.43 0.86
N ILE A 105 0.29 10.46 0.00
CA ILE A 105 0.97 9.23 0.40
C ILE A 105 2.48 9.47 0.27
N ASP A 106 3.21 9.32 1.36
CA ASP A 106 4.66 9.20 1.35
C ASP A 106 5.02 7.77 0.93
N THR A 107 5.57 7.60 -0.28
CA THR A 107 5.85 6.28 -0.86
C THR A 107 7.09 5.60 -0.30
N GLU A 108 8.00 6.34 0.32
CA GLU A 108 9.19 5.76 0.95
C GLU A 108 8.84 5.17 2.31
N ARG A 109 7.94 5.84 3.03
CA ARG A 109 7.52 5.45 4.38
C ARG A 109 6.18 4.71 4.41
N THR A 110 5.45 4.71 3.31
CA THR A 110 4.10 4.16 3.16
C THR A 110 3.16 4.68 4.25
N ILE A 111 3.06 6.00 4.38
CA ILE A 111 2.16 6.65 5.34
C ILE A 111 1.43 7.82 4.70
N MET A 112 0.26 8.16 5.22
CA MET A 112 -0.41 9.40 4.86
C MET A 112 0.22 10.60 5.61
N VAL A 113 0.57 11.64 4.86
CA VAL A 113 1.10 12.89 5.42
C VAL A 113 0.37 14.09 4.86
N LYS A 114 0.23 15.15 5.65
CA LYS A 114 -0.38 16.40 5.19
C LYS A 114 0.68 17.33 4.62
N ALA A 115 0.47 17.85 3.42
CA ALA A 115 1.28 18.92 2.86
C ALA A 115 0.91 20.25 3.53
N TYR A 116 1.85 20.87 4.23
CA TYR A 116 1.71 22.18 4.83
C TYR A 116 2.30 23.29 3.97
N ASP A 117 3.25 22.96 3.09
CA ASP A 117 3.77 23.87 2.07
C ASP A 117 4.38 23.12 0.88
N VAL A 118 4.60 23.84 -0.23
CA VAL A 118 5.21 23.32 -1.46
C VAL A 118 6.40 24.21 -1.83
N GLU A 119 7.58 23.61 -2.04
CA GLU A 119 8.76 24.31 -2.53
C GLU A 119 8.73 24.37 -4.06
N LEU A 120 8.87 25.59 -4.57
CA LEU A 120 8.98 25.90 -5.99
C LEU A 120 10.41 26.37 -6.25
N THR A 121 11.10 25.72 -7.19
CA THR A 121 12.48 26.06 -7.54
C THR A 121 12.63 26.37 -9.01
N GLN A 122 13.49 27.32 -9.31
CA GLN A 122 13.90 27.62 -10.68
C GLN A 122 15.19 26.88 -11.02
N ASP A 123 15.14 25.99 -12.00
CA ASP A 123 16.30 25.33 -12.60
C ASP A 123 16.26 25.47 -14.13
N GLY A 124 17.39 25.76 -14.78
CA GLY A 124 17.48 25.85 -16.25
C GLY A 124 16.56 26.88 -16.94
N GLY A 125 15.82 27.71 -16.21
CA GLY A 125 14.80 28.63 -16.72
C GLY A 125 13.35 28.13 -16.57
N SER A 126 13.13 26.85 -16.28
CA SER A 126 11.82 26.31 -15.86
C SER A 126 11.63 26.48 -14.36
N TRP A 127 10.37 26.61 -13.96
CA TRP A 127 9.99 26.52 -12.55
C TRP A 127 9.34 25.16 -12.30
N GLU A 128 9.74 24.54 -11.22
CA GLU A 128 9.35 23.19 -10.85
C GLU A 128 8.91 23.13 -9.39
N ALA A 129 7.92 22.30 -9.09
CA ALA A 129 7.60 21.90 -7.73
C ALA A 129 8.52 20.76 -7.30
N THR A 130 9.43 21.01 -6.38
CA THR A 130 10.53 20.07 -6.05
C THR A 130 10.47 19.51 -4.65
N GLY A 131 9.75 20.17 -3.74
CA GLY A 131 9.67 19.72 -2.35
C GLY A 131 8.32 19.96 -1.70
N LEU A 132 8.07 19.21 -0.63
CA LEU A 132 6.90 19.35 0.24
C LEU A 132 7.36 19.53 1.69
N ASP A 133 6.76 20.49 2.38
CA ASP A 133 6.85 20.57 3.83
C ASP A 133 5.67 19.81 4.45
N VAL A 134 5.98 18.75 5.21
CA VAL A 134 4.99 17.90 5.89
C VAL A 134 4.88 18.20 7.39
N HIS A 135 5.58 19.23 7.88
CA HIS A 135 5.60 19.56 9.30
C HIS A 135 4.48 20.53 9.66
N LYS A 136 3.72 20.17 10.70
CA LYS A 136 2.64 21.01 11.20
C LYS A 136 3.20 22.32 11.79
N PRO A 137 2.78 23.50 11.29
CA PRO A 137 3.19 24.77 11.87
C PRO A 137 2.65 24.90 13.29
N ARG A 138 3.52 25.21 14.25
CA ARG A 138 3.15 25.40 15.66
C ARG A 138 2.83 26.87 15.93
N TRP A 139 1.54 27.19 16.07
CA TRP A 139 1.04 28.54 16.30
C TRP A 139 1.00 28.99 17.78
N PHE A 140 1.42 28.12 18.72
CA PHE A 140 1.21 28.33 20.16
C PHE A 140 2.47 28.23 21.06
N ARG A 141 3.68 28.59 20.60
CA ARG A 141 4.82 28.65 21.53
C ARG A 141 5.79 29.79 21.24
N THR A 142 5.99 30.61 22.26
CA THR A 142 6.88 31.76 22.39
C THR A 142 8.37 31.37 22.51
N GLU A 143 8.87 30.48 21.66
CA GLU A 143 10.30 30.10 21.67
C GLU A 143 10.93 30.24 20.27
N ARG A 144 11.77 31.28 20.16
CA ARG A 144 12.60 31.62 19.00
C ARG A 144 13.84 30.74 19.00
N THR A 145 13.81 29.63 18.26
CA THR A 145 14.94 29.02 17.51
C THR A 145 14.50 27.63 17.00
N HIS A 146 13.75 27.58 15.90
CA HIS A 146 13.48 26.31 15.23
C HIS A 146 14.58 26.02 14.21
N LYS A 147 15.12 24.79 14.23
CA LYS A 147 15.92 24.27 13.14
C LYS A 147 15.04 24.25 11.87
N PRO A 148 15.54 24.66 10.70
CA PRO A 148 14.80 24.51 9.45
C PRO A 148 14.42 23.04 9.29
N HIS A 149 13.13 22.79 9.04
CA HIS A 149 12.66 21.46 8.72
C HIS A 149 13.18 21.07 7.34
N ALA A 150 13.71 19.85 7.21
CA ALA A 150 14.11 19.35 5.90
C ALA A 150 12.84 19.11 5.08
N LEU A 151 12.75 19.80 3.94
CA LEU A 151 11.75 19.50 2.92
C LEU A 151 11.95 18.08 2.42
N ARG A 152 10.86 17.41 2.09
CA ARG A 152 10.89 16.10 1.47
C ARG A 152 10.72 16.26 -0.04
N ASP A 153 11.43 15.45 -0.81
CA ASP A 153 11.43 15.51 -2.27
C ASP A 153 10.02 15.19 -2.79
N TRP A 154 9.50 16.05 -3.69
CA TRP A 154 8.18 15.87 -4.30
C TRP A 154 7.98 14.47 -4.87
N ASN A 155 9.02 13.89 -5.46
CA ASN A 155 8.96 12.57 -6.09
C ASN A 155 8.71 11.43 -5.10
N GLN A 156 8.83 11.68 -3.80
CA GLN A 156 8.49 10.70 -2.77
C GLN A 156 6.98 10.63 -2.51
N PHE A 157 6.18 11.54 -3.08
CA PHE A 157 4.76 11.63 -2.79
C PHE A 157 3.88 11.18 -3.96
N LEU A 158 2.77 10.55 -3.60
CA LEU A 158 1.62 10.37 -4.48
C LEU A 158 0.48 11.26 -3.98
N PRO A 159 0.03 12.21 -4.79
CA PRO A 159 -1.07 13.05 -4.38
C PRO A 159 -2.41 12.32 -4.61
N LEU A 160 -3.26 12.31 -3.58
CA LEU A 160 -4.64 11.82 -3.67
C LEU A 160 -5.52 12.96 -4.17
N ILE A 161 -5.42 13.24 -5.47
CA ILE A 161 -6.09 14.39 -6.09
C ILE A 161 -7.49 13.98 -6.55
N GLY A 162 -8.44 14.19 -5.65
CA GLY A 162 -9.85 13.85 -5.87
C GLY A 162 -10.67 14.80 -6.74
N HIS A 163 -10.07 15.51 -7.70
CA HIS A 163 -10.81 16.24 -8.73
C HIS A 163 -10.79 15.44 -10.03
N LYS A 164 -11.96 15.13 -10.61
CA LYS A 164 -12.12 14.22 -11.76
C LYS A 164 -11.23 14.57 -12.98
N ASP A 165 -10.95 15.85 -13.18
CA ASP A 165 -10.12 16.34 -14.28
C ASP A 165 -8.60 16.27 -13.98
N SER A 166 -8.25 16.12 -12.70
CA SER A 166 -6.88 15.92 -12.20
C SER A 166 -6.62 14.44 -11.83
N SER A 167 -7.69 13.64 -11.65
CA SER A 167 -7.67 12.25 -11.18
C SER A 167 -7.18 11.24 -12.22
N LYS A 168 -6.84 11.69 -13.44
CA LYS A 168 -6.34 10.83 -14.53
C LYS A 168 -4.87 11.06 -14.86
N VAL A 169 -4.09 11.70 -14.00
CA VAL A 169 -2.64 11.59 -14.11
C VAL A 169 -2.23 10.20 -13.59
N ARG A 170 -2.24 9.26 -14.53
CA ARG A 170 -1.93 7.83 -14.42
C ARG A 170 -0.49 7.49 -14.01
N SER A 171 0.23 8.42 -13.36
CA SER A 171 1.61 8.21 -12.91
C SER A 171 1.71 7.53 -11.54
N GLY A 172 0.59 7.45 -10.79
CA GLY A 172 0.55 6.86 -9.45
C GLY A 172 0.52 5.32 -9.44
N PHE A 173 -0.14 4.69 -10.41
CA PHE A 173 -0.36 3.25 -10.42
C PHE A 173 0.95 2.44 -10.43
N ALA A 174 1.96 2.87 -11.21
CA ALA A 174 3.27 2.22 -11.26
C ALA A 174 4.09 2.35 -9.94
N ARG A 175 3.66 3.23 -9.03
CA ARG A 175 4.24 3.37 -7.69
C ARG A 175 3.47 2.58 -6.65
N PHE A 176 2.15 2.42 -6.81
CA PHE A 176 1.34 1.48 -6.00
C PHE A 176 1.80 0.04 -6.19
N SER A 177 2.10 -0.39 -7.43
CA SER A 177 2.58 -1.75 -7.69
C SER A 177 3.94 -2.09 -7.07
N LYS A 178 4.64 -1.11 -6.47
CA LYS A 178 5.88 -1.34 -5.72
C LYS A 178 5.66 -1.47 -4.21
N MET A 179 4.49 -1.06 -3.72
CA MET A 179 4.12 -1.24 -2.32
C MET A 179 3.68 -2.67 -2.11
N LYS A 180 3.89 -3.18 -0.89
CA LYS A 180 3.32 -4.47 -0.51
C LYS A 180 1.80 -4.35 -0.32
N PRO A 181 1.03 -5.44 -0.48
CA PRO A 181 -0.40 -5.44 -0.19
C PRO A 181 -0.74 -4.91 1.22
N ALA A 182 -0.10 -5.43 2.27
CA ALA A 182 -0.21 -4.93 3.65
C ALA A 182 -0.02 -3.41 3.81
N GLN A 183 0.95 -2.87 3.08
CA GLN A 183 1.25 -1.44 3.09
C GLN A 183 0.12 -0.59 2.47
N ILE A 184 -0.60 -1.14 1.48
CA ILE A 184 -1.75 -0.48 0.88
C ILE A 184 -2.97 -0.63 1.79
N ALA A 185 -3.15 -1.79 2.44
CA ALA A 185 -4.18 -2.01 3.44
C ALA A 185 -4.07 -0.99 4.60
N ASP A 186 -2.87 -0.79 5.16
CA ASP A 186 -2.58 0.24 6.17
C ASP A 186 -3.05 1.65 5.72
N LEU A 187 -2.76 2.01 4.46
CA LEU A 187 -3.17 3.30 3.90
C LEU A 187 -4.69 3.40 3.75
N ILE A 188 -5.35 2.30 3.36
CA ILE A 188 -6.81 2.22 3.25
C ILE A 188 -7.46 2.34 4.63
N GLU A 189 -6.89 1.76 5.67
CA GLU A 189 -7.39 1.85 7.05
C GLU A 189 -7.27 3.28 7.62
N ASP A 190 -6.16 3.97 7.38
CA ASP A 190 -5.94 5.36 7.82
C ASP A 190 -6.64 6.43 6.92
N SER A 191 -7.31 5.98 5.86
CA SER A 191 -7.96 6.87 4.88
C SER A 191 -9.38 7.30 5.26
N SER A 192 -9.72 8.53 4.93
CA SER A 192 -11.13 8.99 4.89
C SER A 192 -11.89 8.28 3.76
N ASP A 193 -13.23 8.25 3.80
CA ASP A 193 -14.05 7.57 2.79
C ASP A 193 -13.73 7.99 1.34
N LYS A 194 -13.40 9.26 1.13
CA LYS A 194 -13.01 9.77 -0.20
C LYS A 194 -11.66 9.21 -0.64
N GLU A 195 -10.66 9.25 0.25
CA GLU A 195 -9.32 8.73 0.00
C GLU A 195 -9.35 7.22 -0.19
N GLN A 196 -10.15 6.50 0.60
CA GLN A 196 -10.40 5.07 0.48
C GLN A 196 -10.91 4.71 -0.92
N HIS A 197 -11.88 5.46 -1.42
CA HIS A 197 -12.44 5.22 -2.76
C HIS A 197 -11.40 5.44 -3.86
N GLU A 198 -10.53 6.44 -3.70
CA GLU A 198 -9.43 6.70 -4.63
C GLU A 198 -8.37 5.58 -4.59
N LEU A 199 -8.00 5.11 -3.39
CA LEU A 199 -7.06 4.00 -3.20
C LEU A 199 -7.58 2.70 -3.81
N LEU A 200 -8.83 2.35 -3.52
CA LEU A 200 -9.48 1.15 -4.08
C LEU A 200 -9.56 1.24 -5.61
N ALA A 201 -9.86 2.40 -6.17
CA ALA A 201 -9.88 2.59 -7.62
C ALA A 201 -8.49 2.44 -8.28
N GLN A 202 -7.39 2.65 -7.53
CA GLN A 202 -6.04 2.38 -8.04
C GLN A 202 -5.80 0.88 -8.10
N VAL A 203 -6.01 0.15 -7.00
CA VAL A 203 -5.74 -1.30 -6.94
C VAL A 203 -6.68 -2.11 -7.82
N HIS A 204 -7.91 -1.66 -8.06
CA HIS A 204 -8.88 -2.32 -8.94
C HIS A 204 -8.40 -2.51 -10.40
N ASN A 205 -7.36 -1.79 -10.84
CA ASN A 205 -6.76 -2.02 -12.16
C ASN A 205 -5.91 -3.30 -12.24
N ASP A 206 -5.58 -3.91 -11.09
CA ASP A 206 -4.89 -5.19 -10.94
C ASP A 206 -5.68 -6.07 -9.96
N PRO A 207 -6.59 -6.92 -10.47
CA PRO A 207 -7.48 -7.72 -9.62
C PRO A 207 -6.77 -8.70 -8.66
N GLU A 208 -5.54 -9.13 -8.98
CA GLU A 208 -4.75 -9.97 -8.08
C GLU A 208 -4.24 -9.14 -6.89
N LEU A 209 -3.64 -7.98 -7.18
CA LEU A 209 -3.24 -7.03 -6.12
C LEU A 209 -4.44 -6.56 -5.30
N GLU A 210 -5.60 -6.34 -5.92
CA GLU A 210 -6.82 -5.99 -5.19
C GLU A 210 -7.18 -7.10 -4.18
N ALA A 211 -7.19 -8.37 -4.59
CA ALA A 211 -7.44 -9.49 -3.69
C ALA A 211 -6.41 -9.57 -2.56
N ASP A 212 -5.11 -9.51 -2.87
CA ASP A 212 -4.04 -9.50 -1.86
C ASP A 212 -4.21 -8.35 -0.85
N VAL A 213 -4.66 -7.17 -1.31
CA VAL A 213 -4.92 -6.03 -0.42
C VAL A 213 -6.14 -6.29 0.45
N PHE A 214 -7.18 -6.95 -0.07
CA PHE A 214 -8.34 -7.32 0.73
C PHE A 214 -7.99 -8.37 1.80
N GLU A 215 -7.11 -9.33 1.52
CA GLU A 215 -6.60 -10.30 2.51
C GLU A 215 -5.95 -9.61 3.71
N GLU A 216 -5.21 -8.54 3.45
CA GLU A 216 -4.41 -7.85 4.48
C GLU A 216 -5.16 -6.75 5.25
N LEU A 217 -6.43 -6.47 4.89
CA LEU A 217 -7.25 -5.50 5.61
C LEU A 217 -7.76 -6.08 6.92
N ASP A 218 -7.84 -5.25 7.96
CA ASP A 218 -8.55 -5.63 9.18
C ASP A 218 -10.01 -6.06 8.87
N ASP A 219 -10.51 -7.08 9.59
CA ASP A 219 -11.82 -7.69 9.36
C ASP A 219 -12.96 -6.65 9.31
N ASP A 220 -12.90 -5.67 10.21
CA ASP A 220 -13.89 -4.60 10.34
C ASP A 220 -13.95 -3.69 9.10
N ARG A 221 -12.79 -3.35 8.54
CA ARG A 221 -12.60 -2.50 7.36
C ARG A 221 -12.90 -3.29 6.11
N GLN A 222 -12.36 -4.50 5.98
CA GLN A 222 -12.63 -5.41 4.88
C GLN A 222 -14.14 -5.63 4.73
N SER A 223 -14.80 -6.05 5.82
CA SER A 223 -16.24 -6.28 5.87
C SER A 223 -17.05 -5.04 5.51
N ARG A 224 -16.66 -3.85 6.00
CA ARG A 224 -17.33 -2.58 5.68
C ARG A 224 -17.24 -2.26 4.19
N ILE A 225 -16.07 -2.48 3.58
CA ILE A 225 -15.86 -2.22 2.15
C ILE A 225 -16.66 -3.21 1.31
N LEU A 226 -16.56 -4.51 1.58
CA LEU A 226 -17.29 -5.55 0.85
C LEU A 226 -18.82 -5.39 0.95
N LYS A 227 -19.33 -4.90 2.09
CA LYS A 227 -20.76 -4.56 2.27
C LYS A 227 -21.23 -3.46 1.31
N GLY A 228 -20.35 -2.56 0.90
CA GLY A 228 -20.65 -1.49 -0.07
C GLY A 228 -20.58 -1.93 -1.54
N LEU A 229 -19.98 -3.10 -1.83
CA LEU A 229 -19.84 -3.64 -3.18
C LEU A 229 -21.04 -4.47 -3.61
N THR A 230 -21.27 -4.58 -4.92
CA THR A 230 -22.27 -5.51 -5.47
C THR A 230 -21.83 -6.96 -5.30
N ASP A 231 -22.77 -7.91 -5.29
CA ASP A 231 -22.45 -9.35 -5.13
C ASP A 231 -21.45 -9.85 -6.18
N ALA A 232 -21.53 -9.34 -7.42
CA ALA A 232 -20.60 -9.69 -8.48
C ALA A 232 -19.18 -9.16 -8.23
N GLN A 233 -19.05 -7.95 -7.67
CA GLN A 233 -17.75 -7.38 -7.33
C GLN A 233 -17.12 -8.11 -6.14
N VAL A 234 -17.92 -8.43 -5.11
CA VAL A 234 -17.43 -9.24 -3.98
C VAL A 234 -16.96 -10.61 -4.46
N ALA A 235 -17.75 -11.29 -5.29
CA ALA A 235 -17.36 -12.58 -5.86
C ALA A 235 -16.09 -12.50 -6.72
N ASP A 236 -15.86 -11.39 -7.44
CA ASP A 236 -14.65 -11.21 -8.24
C ASP A 236 -13.39 -11.08 -7.34
N VAL A 237 -13.48 -10.34 -6.24
CA VAL A 237 -12.39 -10.25 -5.24
C VAL A 237 -12.14 -11.63 -4.60
N LEU A 238 -13.17 -12.24 -4.02
CA LEU A 238 -13.08 -13.54 -3.34
C LEU A 238 -12.62 -14.70 -4.27
N ALA A 239 -12.82 -14.57 -5.58
CA ALA A 239 -12.38 -15.56 -6.55
C ALA A 239 -10.86 -15.65 -6.69
N ARG A 240 -10.14 -14.60 -6.29
CA ARG A 240 -8.68 -14.48 -6.36
C ARG A 240 -8.01 -14.53 -5.00
N MET A 241 -8.78 -14.37 -3.93
CA MET A 241 -8.27 -14.54 -2.58
C MET A 241 -7.88 -16.00 -2.29
N ARG A 242 -7.01 -16.18 -1.31
CA ARG A 242 -6.77 -17.44 -0.60
C ARG A 242 -8.09 -17.98 -0.04
N ALA A 243 -8.23 -19.30 0.00
CA ALA A 243 -9.53 -19.93 0.24
C ALA A 243 -10.01 -19.75 1.69
N ASP A 244 -9.06 -19.73 2.61
CA ASP A 244 -9.15 -19.45 4.04
C ASP A 244 -9.59 -18.00 4.27
N ASP A 245 -8.84 -17.01 3.77
CA ASP A 245 -9.25 -15.60 3.86
C ASP A 245 -10.61 -15.33 3.19
N ALA A 246 -10.88 -15.98 2.06
CA ALA A 246 -12.19 -15.88 1.40
C ALA A 246 -13.31 -16.50 2.23
N ALA A 247 -13.05 -17.57 2.99
CA ALA A 247 -14.04 -18.17 3.88
C ALA A 247 -14.37 -17.23 5.04
N ASP A 248 -13.37 -16.60 5.63
CA ASP A 248 -13.54 -15.63 6.72
C ASP A 248 -14.27 -14.37 6.22
N ALA A 249 -13.87 -13.82 5.08
CA ALA A 249 -14.57 -12.71 4.43
C ALA A 249 -16.05 -13.04 4.14
N VAL A 250 -16.36 -14.27 3.70
CA VAL A 250 -17.75 -14.73 3.52
C VAL A 250 -18.49 -14.80 4.85
N MET A 251 -17.82 -15.21 5.93
CA MET A 251 -18.39 -15.27 7.27
C MET A 251 -18.68 -13.90 7.88
N ASP A 252 -18.09 -12.82 7.36
CA ASP A 252 -18.37 -11.44 7.78
C ASP A 252 -19.40 -10.70 6.93
N LEU A 253 -19.78 -11.28 5.79
CA LEU A 253 -20.85 -10.76 4.96
C LEU A 253 -22.24 -10.99 5.60
N PRO A 254 -23.23 -10.13 5.28
CA PRO A 254 -24.62 -10.37 5.65
C PRO A 254 -25.09 -11.75 5.19
N GLN A 255 -25.73 -12.51 6.09
CA GLN A 255 -26.17 -13.89 5.85
C GLN A 255 -26.96 -14.07 4.54
N GLU A 256 -27.84 -13.10 4.24
CA GLU A 256 -28.66 -13.08 3.03
C GLU A 256 -27.88 -12.98 1.71
N ARG A 257 -26.63 -12.48 1.74
CA ARG A 257 -25.78 -12.32 0.55
C ARG A 257 -24.86 -13.52 0.31
N ARG A 258 -24.50 -14.28 1.36
CA ARG A 258 -23.48 -15.35 1.30
C ARG A 258 -23.76 -16.37 0.21
N THR A 259 -24.97 -16.93 0.19
CA THR A 259 -25.36 -17.97 -0.78
C THR A 259 -25.26 -17.46 -2.22
N THR A 260 -25.69 -16.22 -2.47
CA THR A 260 -25.63 -15.61 -3.81
C THR A 260 -24.18 -15.41 -4.25
N ILE A 261 -23.33 -14.87 -3.38
CA ILE A 261 -21.92 -14.60 -3.67
C ILE A 261 -21.15 -15.90 -3.89
N LEU A 262 -21.36 -16.90 -3.04
CA LEU A 262 -20.75 -18.22 -3.18
C LEU A 262 -21.13 -18.87 -4.52
N ALA A 263 -22.38 -18.72 -4.97
CA ALA A 263 -22.83 -19.25 -6.26
C ALA A 263 -22.22 -18.52 -7.48
N LEU A 264 -21.64 -17.33 -7.30
CA LEU A 264 -20.93 -16.58 -8.33
C LEU A 264 -19.44 -16.94 -8.41
N LEU A 265 -18.88 -17.60 -7.40
CA LEU A 265 -17.47 -18.02 -7.41
C LEU A 265 -17.20 -19.08 -8.48
N PRO A 266 -15.98 -19.11 -9.05
CA PRO A 266 -15.53 -20.24 -9.85
C PRO A 266 -15.70 -21.56 -9.08
N ALA A 267 -16.11 -22.63 -9.76
CA ALA A 267 -16.44 -23.91 -9.09
C ALA A 267 -15.28 -24.48 -8.25
N SER A 268 -14.03 -24.31 -8.71
CA SER A 268 -12.84 -24.71 -7.97
C SER A 268 -12.70 -23.94 -6.66
N GLN A 269 -12.88 -22.61 -6.71
CA GLN A 269 -12.79 -21.74 -5.54
C GLN A 269 -13.95 -21.99 -4.58
N ASN A 270 -15.18 -22.07 -5.09
CA ASN A 270 -16.36 -22.37 -4.29
C ASN A 270 -16.18 -23.67 -3.50
N THR A 271 -15.63 -24.72 -4.12
CA THR A 271 -15.39 -26.01 -3.46
C THR A 271 -14.43 -25.87 -2.29
N LYS A 272 -13.34 -25.12 -2.46
CA LYS A 272 -12.35 -24.86 -1.41
C LYS A 272 -12.95 -24.06 -0.25
N VAL A 273 -13.58 -22.93 -0.56
CA VAL A 273 -14.22 -22.05 0.44
C VAL A 273 -15.31 -22.81 1.21
N MET A 274 -16.16 -23.58 0.53
CA MET A 274 -17.20 -24.40 1.17
C MET A 274 -16.64 -25.44 2.13
N ALA A 275 -15.48 -26.02 1.81
CA ALA A 275 -14.84 -26.97 2.71
C ALA A 275 -14.36 -26.30 4.00
N LEU A 276 -13.87 -25.06 3.91
CA LEU A 276 -13.33 -24.29 5.03
C LEU A 276 -14.42 -23.67 5.92
N LEU A 277 -15.55 -23.24 5.34
CA LEU A 277 -16.71 -22.71 6.09
C LEU A 277 -17.32 -23.70 7.11
N GLY A 278 -16.94 -24.99 7.06
CA GLY A 278 -17.33 -26.00 8.03
C GLY A 278 -16.54 -25.97 9.34
N TYR A 279 -15.43 -25.22 9.40
CA TYR A 279 -14.55 -25.13 10.55
C TYR A 279 -14.68 -23.78 11.26
N HIS A 280 -14.20 -23.72 12.49
CA HIS A 280 -14.19 -22.51 13.29
C HIS A 280 -12.89 -21.74 13.01
N ASP A 281 -12.96 -20.42 12.85
CA ASP A 281 -11.81 -19.53 12.57
C ASP A 281 -10.59 -19.79 13.49
N ALA A 282 -10.82 -19.87 14.81
CA ALA A 282 -9.80 -20.10 15.82
C ALA A 282 -9.39 -21.57 16.01
N THR A 283 -9.47 -22.39 14.95
CA THR A 283 -9.01 -23.79 14.97
C THR A 283 -8.09 -24.07 13.78
N ALA A 284 -7.34 -25.17 13.85
CA ALA A 284 -6.51 -25.64 12.75
C ALA A 284 -7.26 -25.75 11.42
N GLY A 285 -8.54 -26.14 11.45
CA GLY A 285 -9.38 -26.22 10.26
C GLY A 285 -9.82 -24.86 9.71
N GLY A 286 -9.88 -23.83 10.55
CA GLY A 286 -10.13 -22.44 10.12
C GLY A 286 -8.88 -21.80 9.53
N LEU A 287 -7.71 -22.05 10.14
CA LEU A 287 -6.42 -21.50 9.71
C LEU A 287 -5.77 -22.20 8.49
N MET A 288 -6.32 -23.33 8.03
CA MET A 288 -5.65 -24.10 6.97
C MET A 288 -6.00 -23.58 5.58
N GLY A 289 -4.97 -23.40 4.76
CA GLY A 289 -5.10 -23.31 3.32
C GLY A 289 -5.38 -24.68 2.69
N THR A 290 -6.11 -24.69 1.58
CA THR A 290 -6.36 -25.91 0.79
C THR A 290 -5.34 -26.13 -0.33
N ASP A 291 -4.44 -25.18 -0.56
CA ASP A 291 -3.40 -25.25 -1.57
C ASP A 291 -2.10 -25.82 -0.98
N TYR A 292 -1.75 -27.03 -1.41
CA TYR A 292 -0.51 -27.70 -1.01
C TYR A 292 -0.05 -28.68 -2.10
N VAL A 293 1.24 -29.03 -2.09
CA VAL A 293 1.78 -30.01 -3.05
C VAL A 293 1.77 -31.40 -2.44
N ALA A 294 1.00 -32.29 -3.05
CA ALA A 294 0.99 -33.70 -2.74
C ALA A 294 1.21 -34.56 -3.99
N VAL A 295 2.05 -35.59 -3.87
CA VAL A 295 2.34 -36.56 -4.93
C VAL A 295 2.15 -38.00 -4.44
N PRO A 296 2.00 -39.01 -5.32
CA PRO A 296 1.93 -40.40 -4.89
C PRO A 296 3.18 -40.83 -4.11
N SER A 297 3.05 -41.70 -3.12
CA SER A 297 4.17 -42.22 -2.32
C SER A 297 5.23 -42.97 -3.14
N THR A 298 4.89 -43.39 -4.36
CA THR A 298 5.80 -44.03 -5.31
C THR A 298 6.57 -43.05 -6.18
N ALA A 299 6.31 -41.75 -6.08
CA ALA A 299 6.96 -40.73 -6.90
C ALA A 299 8.43 -40.55 -6.52
N THR A 300 9.23 -40.17 -7.51
CA THR A 300 10.64 -39.79 -7.36
C THR A 300 10.78 -38.38 -6.82
N VAL A 301 11.96 -38.06 -6.29
CA VAL A 301 12.32 -36.70 -5.87
C VAL A 301 12.14 -35.70 -7.02
N ALA A 302 12.52 -36.07 -8.25
CA ALA A 302 12.36 -35.23 -9.43
C ALA A 302 10.88 -34.89 -9.72
N GLU A 303 9.99 -35.88 -9.62
CA GLU A 303 8.55 -35.67 -9.80
C GLU A 303 7.97 -34.74 -8.74
N GLY A 304 8.37 -34.90 -7.47
CA GLY A 304 7.98 -33.99 -6.39
C GLY A 304 8.42 -32.54 -6.64
N ILE A 305 9.67 -32.32 -7.03
CA ILE A 305 10.19 -30.98 -7.36
C ILE A 305 9.48 -30.39 -8.59
N ASN A 306 9.14 -31.21 -9.58
CA ASN A 306 8.40 -30.77 -10.75
C ASN A 306 6.96 -30.37 -10.39
N ALA A 307 6.32 -31.05 -9.44
CA ALA A 307 5.01 -30.66 -8.92
C ALA A 307 5.07 -29.27 -8.25
N VAL A 308 6.08 -29.02 -7.40
CA VAL A 308 6.33 -27.69 -6.82
C VAL A 308 6.54 -26.63 -7.90
N ARG A 309 7.34 -26.95 -8.94
CA ARG A 309 7.57 -26.03 -10.06
C ARG A 309 6.31 -25.68 -10.85
N ALA A 310 5.36 -26.61 -10.95
CA ALA A 310 4.10 -26.41 -11.66
C ALA A 310 3.06 -25.64 -10.84
N ALA A 311 3.20 -25.61 -9.51
CA ALA A 311 2.26 -25.00 -8.58
C ALA A 311 2.43 -23.47 -8.45
N THR A 312 2.50 -22.74 -9.58
CA THR A 312 2.80 -21.30 -9.60
C THR A 312 1.68 -20.42 -9.04
N ALA A 313 0.50 -20.98 -8.79
CA ALA A 313 -0.65 -20.29 -8.23
C ALA A 313 -0.84 -20.57 -6.73
N HIS A 314 0.03 -21.37 -6.11
CA HIS A 314 -0.02 -21.63 -4.67
C HIS A 314 0.90 -20.65 -3.94
N GLN A 315 0.57 -20.38 -2.67
CA GLN A 315 1.42 -19.58 -1.80
C GLN A 315 2.83 -20.20 -1.69
N PRO A 316 3.90 -19.40 -1.84
CA PRO A 316 5.27 -19.89 -1.72
C PRO A 316 5.55 -20.66 -0.40
N GLU A 317 4.94 -20.22 0.70
CA GLU A 317 5.09 -20.77 2.04
C GLU A 317 4.53 -22.19 2.12
N ALA A 318 3.35 -22.44 1.52
CA ALA A 318 2.76 -23.77 1.38
C ALA A 318 3.59 -24.73 0.48
N LEU A 319 4.45 -24.20 -0.40
CA LEU A 319 5.33 -24.98 -1.28
C LEU A 319 6.66 -25.39 -0.64
N THR A 320 6.90 -25.00 0.61
CA THR A 320 8.15 -25.33 1.33
C THR A 320 8.23 -26.81 1.74
N THR A 321 7.13 -27.55 1.67
CA THR A 321 7.04 -28.98 1.98
C THR A 321 6.29 -29.74 0.88
N ILE A 322 6.81 -30.91 0.50
CA ILE A 322 6.15 -31.84 -0.41
C ILE A 322 5.58 -32.97 0.42
N TYR A 323 4.26 -33.17 0.33
CA TYR A 323 3.59 -34.30 0.95
C TYR A 323 3.51 -35.48 -0.02
N THR A 324 3.51 -36.68 0.52
CA THR A 324 3.26 -37.89 -0.26
C THR A 324 2.04 -38.61 0.27
N LEU A 325 1.23 -39.16 -0.64
CA LEU A 325 -0.03 -39.82 -0.32
C LEU A 325 0.02 -41.30 -0.71
N HIS A 326 -0.59 -42.13 0.13
CA HIS A 326 -0.91 -43.51 -0.22
C HIS A 326 -2.03 -43.55 -1.28
N PRO A 327 -2.21 -44.70 -1.98
CA PRO A 327 -3.28 -44.85 -2.97
C PRO A 327 -4.70 -44.64 -2.44
N ASP A 328 -4.92 -44.75 -1.13
CA ASP A 328 -6.21 -44.50 -0.46
C ASP A 328 -6.40 -43.03 -0.03
N GLY A 329 -5.45 -42.16 -0.37
CA GLY A 329 -5.47 -40.72 -0.09
C GLY A 329 -4.93 -40.32 1.29
N THR A 330 -4.40 -41.27 2.07
CA THR A 330 -3.86 -40.98 3.41
C THR A 330 -2.43 -40.45 3.35
N LEU A 331 -2.05 -39.58 4.29
CA LEU A 331 -0.72 -38.99 4.41
C LEU A 331 0.32 -40.07 4.72
N ALA A 332 1.26 -40.24 3.79
CA ALA A 332 2.31 -41.26 3.86
C ALA A 332 3.63 -40.72 4.42
N ALA A 333 4.10 -39.58 3.92
CA ALA A 333 5.36 -38.97 4.33
C ALA A 333 5.43 -37.49 3.91
N ALA A 334 6.33 -36.72 4.51
CA ALA A 334 6.60 -35.32 4.11
C ALA A 334 8.10 -35.05 3.94
N ILE A 335 8.45 -34.15 3.03
CA ILE A 335 9.84 -33.71 2.84
C ILE A 335 9.91 -32.21 2.58
N GLY A 336 10.77 -31.51 3.33
CA GLY A 336 11.05 -30.10 3.06
C GLY A 336 11.74 -29.91 1.71
N LEU A 337 11.37 -28.86 0.98
CA LEU A 337 11.82 -28.58 -0.39
C LEU A 337 13.35 -28.51 -0.50
N VAL A 338 14.04 -27.92 0.50
CA VAL A 338 15.52 -27.85 0.51
C VAL A 338 16.14 -29.25 0.56
N LYS A 339 15.59 -30.16 1.38
CA LYS A 339 16.06 -31.55 1.46
C LYS A 339 15.79 -32.30 0.16
N ALA A 340 14.63 -32.08 -0.46
CA ALA A 340 14.32 -32.65 -1.77
C ALA A 340 15.33 -32.18 -2.83
N LEU A 341 15.63 -30.88 -2.91
CA LEU A 341 16.61 -30.30 -3.84
C LEU A 341 18.04 -30.84 -3.65
N GLN A 342 18.40 -31.23 -2.42
CA GLN A 342 19.70 -31.81 -2.08
C GLN A 342 19.74 -33.34 -2.24
N SER A 343 18.59 -33.97 -2.47
CA SER A 343 18.48 -35.42 -2.64
C SER A 343 18.75 -35.81 -4.10
N ASP A 344 19.06 -37.09 -4.31
CA ASP A 344 19.20 -37.65 -5.65
C ASP A 344 17.84 -37.64 -6.37
N PRO A 345 17.70 -37.00 -7.54
CA PRO A 345 16.42 -36.83 -8.24
C PRO A 345 15.75 -38.15 -8.61
N GLU A 346 16.52 -39.22 -8.82
CA GLU A 346 16.00 -40.53 -9.24
C GLU A 346 15.54 -41.40 -8.06
N LYS A 347 15.85 -40.99 -6.82
CA LYS A 347 15.42 -41.76 -5.64
C LYS A 347 13.91 -41.62 -5.42
N PRO A 348 13.25 -42.69 -4.95
CA PRO A 348 11.89 -42.59 -4.44
C PRO A 348 11.80 -41.59 -3.28
N LEU A 349 10.74 -40.79 -3.24
CA LEU A 349 10.48 -39.88 -2.11
C LEU A 349 10.34 -40.64 -0.79
N SER A 350 9.79 -41.86 -0.82
CA SER A 350 9.67 -42.73 0.36
C SER A 350 11.00 -43.03 1.06
N ASP A 351 12.12 -42.95 0.35
CA ASP A 351 13.45 -43.28 0.88
C ASP A 351 14.11 -42.10 1.60
N VAL A 352 13.63 -40.88 1.34
CA VAL A 352 14.24 -39.63 1.81
C VAL A 352 13.28 -38.75 2.62
N ALA A 353 11.97 -38.93 2.47
CA ALA A 353 10.94 -38.24 3.22
C ALA A 353 10.80 -38.79 4.64
N ASP A 354 10.25 -37.99 5.53
CA ASP A 354 9.89 -38.39 6.89
C ASP A 354 8.56 -39.17 6.85
N PRO A 355 8.54 -40.47 7.20
CA PRO A 355 7.34 -41.31 7.16
C PRO A 355 6.35 -41.04 8.30
N GLU A 356 6.74 -40.28 9.33
CA GLU A 356 5.87 -39.94 10.45
C GLU A 356 5.79 -38.41 10.63
N PRO A 357 5.28 -37.68 9.61
CA PRO A 357 5.21 -36.23 9.68
C PRO A 357 4.26 -35.78 10.80
N VAL A 358 4.69 -34.77 11.55
CA VAL A 358 3.84 -34.08 12.54
C VAL A 358 2.64 -33.47 11.83
N SER A 359 1.46 -33.58 12.43
CA SER A 359 0.18 -33.15 11.86
C SER A 359 -0.75 -32.65 12.96
N ALA A 360 -1.69 -31.79 12.60
CA ALA A 360 -2.78 -31.33 13.47
C ALA A 360 -4.10 -32.02 13.11
N GLN A 361 -5.02 -32.05 14.07
CA GLN A 361 -6.43 -32.32 13.84
C GLN A 361 -7.18 -31.01 13.57
N PRO A 362 -8.25 -31.02 12.76
CA PRO A 362 -8.96 -29.79 12.38
C PRO A 362 -9.57 -29.01 13.55
N GLY A 363 -9.77 -29.66 14.71
CA GLY A 363 -10.31 -29.03 15.92
C GLY A 363 -9.24 -28.56 16.91
N ASP A 364 -7.96 -28.73 16.62
CA ASP A 364 -6.88 -28.24 17.48
C ASP A 364 -6.92 -26.71 17.52
N ASP A 365 -6.67 -26.11 18.68
CA ASP A 365 -6.73 -24.66 18.83
C ASP A 365 -5.43 -23.96 18.36
N ILE A 366 -5.47 -22.64 18.25
CA ILE A 366 -4.33 -21.83 17.79
C ILE A 366 -3.09 -22.07 18.67
N ILE A 367 -3.25 -22.27 19.98
CA ILE A 367 -2.12 -22.45 20.89
C ILE A 367 -1.46 -23.80 20.62
N ASP A 368 -2.25 -24.87 20.45
CA ASP A 368 -1.75 -26.20 20.12
C ASP A 368 -1.04 -26.21 18.76
N VAL A 369 -1.63 -25.56 17.74
CA VAL A 369 -1.03 -25.40 16.41
C VAL A 369 0.32 -24.68 16.49
N THR A 370 0.33 -23.49 17.08
CA THR A 370 1.53 -22.63 17.13
C THR A 370 2.64 -23.23 17.99
N THR A 371 2.28 -23.87 19.11
CA THR A 371 3.23 -24.60 19.97
C THR A 371 3.83 -25.79 19.21
N THR A 372 3.01 -26.57 18.51
CA THR A 372 3.48 -27.70 17.70
C THR A 372 4.44 -27.22 16.60
N MET A 373 4.08 -26.16 15.87
CA MET A 373 4.96 -25.61 14.83
C MET A 373 6.28 -25.10 15.42
N ALA A 374 6.25 -24.43 16.57
CA ALA A 374 7.45 -23.94 17.25
C ALA A 374 8.35 -25.08 17.77
N ASP A 375 7.78 -26.09 18.44
CA ASP A 375 8.52 -27.20 19.02
C ASP A 375 9.28 -28.02 17.95
N PHE A 376 8.67 -28.17 16.78
CA PHE A 376 9.23 -28.94 15.67
C PHE A 376 9.89 -28.08 14.57
N ASN A 377 9.96 -26.75 14.74
CA ASN A 377 10.48 -25.78 13.77
C ASN A 377 9.86 -25.95 12.37
N LEU A 378 8.53 -26.10 12.32
CA LEU A 378 7.79 -26.36 11.09
C LEU A 378 7.51 -25.07 10.33
N LEU A 379 7.70 -25.10 9.01
CA LEU A 379 7.23 -24.04 8.10
C LEU A 379 5.79 -24.27 7.66
N THR A 380 5.37 -25.54 7.64
CA THR A 380 4.01 -25.95 7.29
C THR A 380 3.57 -27.09 8.20
N LEU A 381 2.29 -27.12 8.56
CA LEU A 381 1.68 -28.17 9.37
C LEU A 381 0.46 -28.75 8.64
N PRO A 382 0.50 -30.03 8.19
CA PRO A 382 -0.66 -30.64 7.57
C PRO A 382 -1.77 -30.88 8.60
N VAL A 383 -2.99 -30.54 8.22
CA VAL A 383 -4.21 -30.84 8.98
C VAL A 383 -4.83 -32.10 8.38
N ILE A 384 -5.04 -33.12 9.21
CA ILE A 384 -5.55 -34.42 8.76
C ILE A 384 -6.86 -34.80 9.44
N ASP A 385 -7.72 -35.53 8.73
CA ASP A 385 -8.92 -36.14 9.30
C ASP A 385 -8.61 -37.39 10.15
N ALA A 386 -9.66 -37.99 10.72
CA ALA A 386 -9.56 -39.20 11.54
C ALA A 386 -9.02 -40.42 10.75
N GLU A 387 -9.20 -40.43 9.43
CA GLU A 387 -8.67 -41.44 8.51
C GLU A 387 -7.24 -41.11 8.01
N ARG A 388 -6.62 -40.03 8.50
CA ARG A 388 -5.30 -39.51 8.10
C ARG A 388 -5.23 -38.95 6.67
N ARG A 389 -6.34 -38.51 6.09
CA ARG A 389 -6.34 -37.77 4.83
C ARG A 389 -6.04 -36.30 5.08
N ILE A 390 -5.25 -35.68 4.21
CA ILE A 390 -4.93 -34.26 4.32
C ILE A 390 -6.17 -33.45 3.92
N LEU A 391 -6.62 -32.60 4.85
CA LEU A 391 -7.69 -31.64 4.64
C LEU A 391 -7.13 -30.31 4.09
N GLY A 392 -5.96 -29.91 4.61
CA GLY A 392 -5.27 -28.69 4.25
C GLY A 392 -3.91 -28.59 4.93
N VAL A 393 -3.27 -27.45 4.80
CA VAL A 393 -1.97 -27.13 5.39
C VAL A 393 -2.03 -25.74 6.01
N ILE A 394 -1.52 -25.61 7.23
CA ILE A 394 -1.31 -24.31 7.89
C ILE A 394 0.12 -23.87 7.61
N THR A 395 0.30 -22.62 7.19
CA THR A 395 1.62 -22.03 7.00
C THR A 395 2.09 -21.32 8.27
N VAL A 396 3.40 -21.11 8.39
CA VAL A 396 3.98 -20.44 9.57
C VAL A 396 3.57 -18.98 9.67
N ASP A 397 3.35 -18.29 8.55
CA ASP A 397 2.85 -16.93 8.49
C ASP A 397 1.42 -16.83 9.03
N ASP A 398 0.48 -17.66 8.56
CA ASP A 398 -0.90 -17.66 9.07
C ASP A 398 -0.94 -17.99 10.57
N ALA A 399 -0.13 -18.97 11.01
CA ALA A 399 -0.03 -19.34 12.43
C ALA A 399 0.56 -18.20 13.28
N LEU A 400 1.54 -17.45 12.75
CA LEU A 400 2.11 -16.29 13.44
C LEU A 400 1.10 -15.16 13.52
N GLU A 401 0.37 -14.87 12.44
CA GLU A 401 -0.67 -13.86 12.42
C GLU A 401 -1.76 -14.15 13.46
N ALA A 402 -2.27 -15.38 13.47
CA ALA A 402 -3.27 -15.83 14.44
C ALA A 402 -2.78 -15.78 15.90
N ALA A 403 -1.46 -15.91 16.13
CA ALA A 403 -0.87 -15.87 17.47
C ALA A 403 -0.62 -14.45 18.00
N ILE A 404 -0.43 -13.47 17.11
CA ILE A 404 -0.09 -12.11 17.52
C ILE A 404 -1.38 -11.30 17.77
N PRO A 405 -1.52 -10.59 18.91
CA PRO A 405 -2.75 -9.85 19.22
C PRO A 405 -3.07 -8.81 18.15
N SER A 406 -4.28 -8.78 17.61
CA SER A 406 -4.74 -7.95 16.46
C SER A 406 -4.39 -6.45 16.50
N ASP A 407 -4.08 -5.88 17.67
CA ASP A 407 -3.52 -4.53 17.78
C ASP A 407 -2.05 -4.41 17.26
N TRP A 408 -1.41 -5.52 16.88
CA TRP A 408 -0.02 -5.56 16.42
C TRP A 408 0.17 -5.01 15.01
N ALA A 409 -0.82 -5.18 14.12
CA ALA A 409 -0.81 -4.64 12.76
C ALA A 409 -0.74 -3.10 12.79
N ARG A 410 -1.31 -2.48 13.83
CA ARG A 410 -1.12 -1.05 14.15
C ARG A 410 0.28 -0.78 14.72
N ARG A 411 1.34 -1.36 14.16
CA ARG A 411 2.72 -1.07 14.58
C ARG A 411 2.92 0.44 14.57
N GLU A 412 3.12 0.93 15.79
CA GLU A 412 3.41 2.30 16.15
C GLU A 412 4.15 3.06 15.03
N HIS A 413 3.49 4.07 14.46
CA HIS A 413 4.08 5.19 13.71
C HIS A 413 5.05 6.05 14.55
N ASN A 414 5.73 5.43 15.51
CA ASN A 414 6.54 6.04 16.55
C ASN A 414 7.97 5.49 16.57
N HIS A 415 8.48 4.97 15.44
CA HIS A 415 9.92 5.08 15.17
C HIS A 415 10.29 6.55 14.93
N SER A 416 10.35 7.24 16.07
CA SER A 416 11.03 8.48 16.30
C SER A 416 12.42 8.42 15.64
N ALA A 417 12.73 9.47 14.90
CA ALA A 417 14.04 9.72 14.33
C ALA A 417 15.18 9.40 15.34
N PRO A 418 16.34 8.87 14.88
CA PRO A 418 17.50 8.77 15.74
C PRO A 418 17.99 10.19 16.03
N GLY A 419 17.74 10.69 17.25
CA GLY A 419 18.11 12.06 17.58
C GLY A 419 17.60 12.59 18.90
N SER A 420 17.70 11.83 19.98
CA SER A 420 17.79 12.44 21.31
C SER A 420 18.89 11.77 22.11
N SER A 421 20.08 12.36 22.07
CA SER A 421 21.13 12.06 23.05
C SER A 421 20.62 12.54 24.41
N HIS A 422 20.19 11.59 25.24
CA HIS A 422 20.11 11.79 26.68
C HIS A 422 21.49 12.25 27.16
N THR A 423 21.57 13.52 27.55
CA THR A 423 22.63 14.04 28.38
C THR A 423 22.13 13.88 29.81
N GLU A 424 22.71 12.93 30.54
CA GLU A 424 22.54 12.84 31.99
C GLU A 424 23.03 14.14 32.64
N PRO A 425 22.32 14.67 33.65
CA PRO A 425 22.88 15.71 34.49
C PRO A 425 23.87 15.07 35.47
N THR A 426 25.16 15.34 35.26
CA THR A 426 26.19 15.12 36.28
C THR A 426 25.81 15.86 37.56
N SER A 427 25.56 15.12 38.63
CA SER A 427 25.45 15.66 39.98
C SER A 427 26.85 16.08 40.44
N GLU A 428 27.12 17.37 40.38
CA GLU A 428 28.23 17.97 41.11
C GLU A 428 27.92 17.90 42.61
N SER A 429 28.52 16.89 43.26
CA SER A 429 28.80 16.92 44.68
C SER A 429 29.87 17.98 44.93
N SER A 430 29.54 19.04 45.68
CA SER A 430 30.53 19.81 46.42
C SER A 430 30.01 20.20 47.79
N ARG A 431 30.89 19.93 48.75
CA ARG A 431 30.89 20.40 50.13
C ARG A 431 30.89 21.92 50.23
#